data_AF-H2ZD81-F1
#
_entry.id   AF-H2ZD81-F1
#
_cell.length_a   1.000
_cell.length_b   1.000
_cell.length_c   1.000
_cell.angle_alpha   90.00
_cell.angle_beta   90.00
_cell.angle_gamma   90.00
#
_symmetry.space_group_name_H-M   'P 1'
#
loop_
_entity.id
_entity.type
_entity.pdbx_description
1 polymer ?
#
loop_
_entity_poly.entity_id
_entity_poly.type
_entity_poly.pdbx_seq_one_letter_code
_entity_poly.pdbx_strand_id
1 'polypeptide(L)'
;MWLYVCFILVQGVLSETPRGHNEWLGYHRPSEGHIDILTEMPTPQKFWEEYCQHGKPALLRGAALDMPARTKWTDQYMMDNYGDLRVKLESKYEKDFKPEGDQGMGQDSIRRFLNTYIPYDKYMVSQLPDPLSKEVTVPQCILCGSFRERILEANIWMSSGNTKSLLHRDADNAFNCLLNGTKDWILIDPSHEEMLPVAVESGSPYGGFTLINVNKVDLIKFPAFKDVPWYYANVTAGDCLFLPKGHWHQVRSYGAKNLAVSMLFSRIE
;
A
#
# COMPACT_ATOMS: atom_id res chain seq x y z
N MET A 1 -60.20 26.74 -38.21
CA MET A 1 -59.76 25.42 -37.72
C MET A 1 -58.32 25.58 -37.24
N TRP A 2 -58.12 25.77 -35.94
CA TRP A 2 -56.80 26.03 -35.35
C TRP A 2 -56.18 24.71 -34.91
N LEU A 3 -55.07 24.33 -35.54
CA LEU A 3 -54.29 23.14 -35.19
C LEU A 3 -53.44 23.44 -33.96
N TYR A 4 -53.79 22.83 -32.83
CA TYR A 4 -52.92 22.76 -31.65
C TYR A 4 -51.84 21.70 -31.91
N VAL A 5 -50.59 22.15 -32.04
CA VAL A 5 -49.43 21.26 -32.04
C VAL A 5 -49.04 21.00 -30.58
N CYS A 6 -49.36 19.81 -30.07
CA CYS A 6 -48.87 19.33 -28.79
C CYS A 6 -47.38 19.02 -28.92
N PHE A 7 -46.53 19.85 -28.31
CA PHE A 7 -45.13 19.49 -28.06
C PHE A 7 -45.08 18.51 -26.88
N ILE A 8 -44.85 17.23 -27.20
CA ILE A 8 -44.46 16.23 -26.20
C ILE A 8 -43.00 16.52 -25.85
N LEU A 9 -42.78 17.19 -24.72
CA LEU A 9 -41.47 17.28 -24.09
C LEU A 9 -41.11 15.88 -23.55
N VAL A 10 -40.34 15.12 -24.34
CA VAL A 10 -39.61 13.97 -23.84
C VAL A 10 -38.51 14.53 -22.92
N GLN A 11 -38.78 14.59 -21.63
CA GLN A 11 -37.73 14.80 -20.63
C GLN A 11 -36.84 13.55 -20.64
N GLY A 12 -35.83 13.54 -21.50
CA GLY A 12 -34.71 12.63 -21.35
C GLY A 12 -34.08 12.91 -20.00
N VAL A 13 -34.12 11.93 -19.09
CA VAL A 13 -33.32 11.96 -17.87
C VAL A 13 -31.87 11.94 -18.34
N LEU A 14 -31.24 13.12 -18.43
CA LEU A 14 -29.79 13.21 -18.49
C LEU A 14 -29.31 12.65 -17.16
N SER A 15 -28.90 11.38 -17.18
CA SER A 15 -28.11 10.78 -16.11
C SER A 15 -26.84 11.61 -15.99
N GLU A 16 -26.84 12.60 -15.08
CA GLU A 16 -25.63 13.37 -14.80
C GLU A 16 -24.52 12.38 -14.43
N THR A 17 -23.40 12.49 -15.14
CA THR A 17 -22.25 11.62 -14.89
C THR A 17 -21.72 11.91 -13.49
N PRO A 18 -21.58 10.90 -12.61
CA PRO A 18 -21.10 11.13 -11.26
C PRO A 18 -19.73 11.81 -11.24
N ARG A 19 -19.52 12.72 -10.30
CA ARG A 19 -18.20 13.34 -10.06
C ARG A 19 -17.14 12.24 -9.93
N GLY A 20 -16.04 12.36 -10.68
CA GLY A 20 -14.92 11.42 -10.63
C GLY A 20 -15.14 10.12 -11.40
N HIS A 21 -16.22 9.99 -12.18
CA HIS A 21 -16.39 8.86 -13.08
C HIS A 21 -15.27 8.85 -14.13
N ASN A 22 -14.64 7.68 -14.33
CA ASN A 22 -13.46 7.47 -15.17
C ASN A 22 -12.20 8.26 -14.76
N GLU A 23 -12.17 8.82 -13.55
CA GLU A 23 -10.98 9.43 -12.97
C GLU A 23 -10.22 8.42 -12.09
N TRP A 24 -9.06 8.84 -11.58
CA TRP A 24 -8.26 8.02 -10.67
C TRP A 24 -8.98 7.83 -9.32
N LEU A 25 -8.65 6.74 -8.62
CA LEU A 25 -9.10 6.53 -7.24
C LEU A 25 -8.74 7.73 -6.37
N GLY A 26 -9.73 8.22 -5.61
CA GLY A 26 -9.65 9.43 -4.78
C GLY A 26 -10.35 10.65 -5.38
N TYR A 27 -10.74 10.62 -6.66
CA TYR A 27 -11.46 11.74 -7.29
C TYR A 27 -12.99 11.63 -7.18
N HIS A 28 -13.51 10.48 -6.73
CA HIS A 28 -14.95 10.21 -6.57
C HIS A 28 -15.61 11.17 -5.56
N ARG A 29 -14.88 11.56 -4.51
CA ARG A 29 -15.27 12.61 -3.54
C ARG A 29 -14.05 13.20 -2.82
N PRO A 30 -14.16 14.36 -2.15
CA PRO A 30 -13.08 14.88 -1.30
C PRO A 30 -12.66 13.86 -0.23
N SER A 31 -11.38 13.83 0.12
CA SER A 31 -10.88 13.01 1.24
C SER A 31 -11.41 13.53 2.57
N GLU A 32 -11.49 12.64 3.56
CA GLU A 32 -11.71 13.00 4.98
C GLU A 32 -10.49 13.68 5.61
N GLY A 33 -9.37 13.76 4.90
CA GLY A 33 -8.15 14.45 5.32
C GLY A 33 -6.95 13.52 5.41
N HIS A 34 -5.86 14.06 5.97
CA HIS A 34 -4.66 13.29 6.25
C HIS A 34 -4.91 12.44 7.51
N ILE A 35 -4.36 11.22 7.57
CA ILE A 35 -4.36 10.42 8.81
C ILE A 35 -3.55 11.12 9.93
N ASP A 36 -3.66 10.65 11.16
CA ASP A 36 -2.86 11.18 12.27
C ASP A 36 -1.36 11.18 11.93
N ILE A 37 -0.69 12.28 12.27
CA ILE A 37 0.75 12.44 12.10
C ILE A 37 1.40 12.47 13.48
N LEU A 38 2.28 11.52 13.74
CA LEU A 38 3.09 11.44 14.95
C LEU A 38 4.51 11.87 14.63
N THR A 39 5.03 12.86 15.33
CA THR A 39 6.43 13.32 15.21
C THR A 39 7.37 12.60 16.17
N GLU A 40 6.82 11.83 17.11
CA GLU A 40 7.56 11.06 18.10
C GLU A 40 7.00 9.63 18.14
N MET A 41 7.87 8.67 18.44
CA MET A 41 7.47 7.28 18.59
C MET A 41 6.62 7.13 19.87
N PRO A 42 5.35 6.69 19.78
CA PRO A 42 4.53 6.48 20.97
C PRO A 42 5.09 5.34 21.82
N THR A 43 4.83 5.39 23.13
CA THR A 43 5.08 4.23 23.99
C THR A 43 4.19 3.06 23.54
N PRO A 44 4.59 1.80 23.79
CA PRO A 44 3.76 0.64 23.45
C PRO A 44 2.34 0.69 24.01
N GLN A 45 2.17 1.20 25.24
CA GLN A 45 0.85 1.40 25.83
C GLN A 45 0.03 2.45 25.07
N LYS A 46 0.61 3.63 24.81
CA LYS A 46 -0.08 4.69 24.06
C LYS A 46 -0.44 4.24 22.64
N PHE A 47 0.47 3.53 21.98
CA PHE A 47 0.23 2.96 20.66
C PHE A 47 -0.93 1.96 20.66
N TRP A 48 -1.00 1.10 21.68
CA TRP A 48 -2.13 0.19 21.85
C TRP A 48 -3.43 0.96 22.05
N GLU A 49 -3.47 1.85 23.04
CA GLU A 49 -4.67 2.54 23.51
C GLU A 49 -5.26 3.49 22.47
N GLU A 50 -4.42 4.20 21.69
CA GLU A 50 -4.88 5.22 20.76
C GLU A 50 -4.99 4.73 19.31
N TYR A 51 -4.22 3.71 18.92
CA TYR A 51 -4.09 3.30 17.52
C TYR A 51 -4.42 1.83 17.28
N CYS A 52 -3.64 0.91 17.84
CA CYS A 52 -3.70 -0.49 17.46
C CYS A 52 -5.04 -1.15 17.85
N GLN A 53 -5.56 -0.91 19.06
CA GLN A 53 -6.82 -1.54 19.50
C GLN A 53 -8.05 -1.01 18.75
N HIS A 54 -7.96 0.23 18.27
CA HIS A 54 -9.04 0.89 17.51
C HIS A 54 -8.92 0.69 16.00
N GLY A 55 -7.86 0.01 15.54
CA GLY A 55 -7.57 -0.11 14.13
C GLY A 55 -7.36 1.25 13.45
N LYS A 56 -6.78 2.24 14.13
CA LYS A 56 -6.58 3.58 13.58
C LYS A 56 -5.20 3.71 12.91
N PRO A 57 -5.12 4.05 11.60
CA PRO A 57 -3.85 4.23 10.92
C PRO A 57 -3.13 5.49 11.40
N ALA A 58 -1.80 5.49 11.33
CA ALA A 58 -0.97 6.63 11.72
C ALA A 58 0.29 6.74 10.86
N LEU A 59 0.74 7.96 10.61
CA LEU A 59 2.02 8.26 9.99
C LEU A 59 3.03 8.72 11.04
N LEU A 60 4.07 7.93 11.26
CA LEU A 60 5.17 8.25 12.18
C LEU A 60 6.31 8.91 11.38
N ARG A 61 6.40 10.23 11.49
CA ARG A 61 7.42 11.02 10.80
C ARG A 61 8.80 10.73 11.36
N GLY A 62 9.74 10.45 10.46
CA GLY A 62 11.14 10.21 10.84
C GLY A 62 11.42 8.94 11.64
N ALA A 63 10.44 8.05 11.84
CA ALA A 63 10.58 6.85 12.65
C ALA A 63 11.64 5.84 12.14
N ALA A 64 12.04 5.93 10.88
CA ALA A 64 13.09 5.12 10.27
C ALA A 64 14.39 5.89 10.00
N LEU A 65 14.55 7.12 10.50
CA LEU A 65 15.75 7.94 10.24
C LEU A 65 17.04 7.26 10.70
N ASP A 66 17.00 6.60 11.87
CA ASP A 66 18.13 5.92 12.50
C ASP A 66 18.29 4.46 12.05
N MET A 67 17.42 3.96 11.17
CA MET A 67 17.49 2.59 10.66
C MET A 67 18.76 2.43 9.79
N PRO A 68 19.71 1.54 10.12
CA PRO A 68 20.97 1.41 9.38
C PRO A 68 20.78 1.16 7.88
N ALA A 69 19.77 0.37 7.52
CA ALA A 69 19.37 0.09 6.14
C ALA A 69 19.13 1.37 5.31
N ARG A 70 18.62 2.45 5.93
CA ARG A 70 18.32 3.72 5.23
C ARG A 70 19.56 4.32 4.59
N THR A 71 20.70 4.29 5.28
CA THR A 71 21.97 4.84 4.80
C THR A 71 22.83 3.80 4.11
N LYS A 72 22.77 2.54 4.54
CA LYS A 72 23.64 1.48 4.03
C LYS A 72 23.18 0.90 2.71
N TRP A 73 21.88 0.69 2.49
CA TRP A 73 21.33 -0.03 1.32
C TRP A 73 21.34 0.78 0.02
N THR A 74 22.53 1.29 -0.32
CA THR A 74 22.88 1.69 -1.68
C THR A 74 22.97 0.44 -2.56
N ASP A 75 22.79 0.62 -3.87
CA ASP A 75 22.85 -0.51 -4.81
C ASP A 75 24.24 -1.18 -4.74
N GLN A 76 25.31 -0.40 -4.68
CA GLN A 76 26.67 -0.91 -4.54
C GLN A 76 26.87 -1.72 -3.26
N TYR A 77 26.48 -1.20 -2.10
CA TYR A 77 26.63 -1.90 -0.83
C TYR A 77 25.86 -3.24 -0.82
N MET A 78 24.63 -3.23 -1.31
CA MET A 78 23.78 -4.42 -1.37
C MET A 78 24.36 -5.47 -2.33
N MET A 79 24.93 -5.03 -3.46
CA MET A 79 25.67 -5.91 -4.36
C MET A 79 26.89 -6.52 -3.68
N ASP A 80 27.70 -5.72 -3.00
CA ASP A 80 28.98 -6.18 -2.43
C ASP A 80 28.80 -7.11 -1.24
N ASN A 81 27.79 -6.86 -0.40
CA ASN A 81 27.60 -7.58 0.87
C ASN A 81 26.53 -8.68 0.80
N TYR A 82 25.55 -8.54 -0.09
CA TYR A 82 24.36 -9.40 -0.12
C TYR A 82 24.02 -9.91 -1.52
N GLY A 83 24.87 -9.66 -2.52
CA GLY A 83 24.55 -9.85 -3.92
C GLY A 83 24.11 -11.27 -4.31
N ASP A 84 24.56 -12.29 -3.57
CA ASP A 84 24.28 -13.70 -3.87
C ASP A 84 22.99 -14.20 -3.20
N LEU A 85 22.37 -13.41 -2.33
CA LEU A 85 21.10 -13.76 -1.70
C LEU A 85 19.96 -13.75 -2.72
N ARG A 86 19.04 -14.70 -2.57
CA ARG A 86 17.87 -14.84 -3.43
C ARG A 86 16.72 -13.99 -2.91
N VAL A 87 16.00 -13.38 -3.85
CA VAL A 87 14.82 -12.55 -3.58
C VAL A 87 13.70 -12.88 -4.57
N LYS A 88 12.47 -12.69 -4.13
CA LYS A 88 11.29 -12.80 -4.98
C LYS A 88 11.03 -11.51 -5.75
N LEU A 89 10.54 -11.67 -6.98
CA LEU A 89 10.12 -10.60 -7.87
C LEU A 89 8.62 -10.71 -8.11
N GLU A 90 7.97 -9.55 -8.19
CA GLU A 90 6.57 -9.41 -8.58
C GLU A 90 6.46 -8.44 -9.76
N SER A 91 5.30 -8.41 -10.42
CA SER A 91 5.05 -7.35 -11.39
C SER A 91 4.80 -6.02 -10.68
N LYS A 92 5.21 -4.90 -11.29
CA LYS A 92 4.92 -3.54 -10.79
C LYS A 92 3.44 -3.17 -10.83
N TYR A 93 2.70 -3.80 -11.73
CA TYR A 93 1.25 -3.70 -11.83
C TYR A 93 0.66 -5.07 -11.50
N GLU A 94 -0.14 -5.09 -10.45
CA GLU A 94 -0.83 -6.30 -10.02
C GLU A 94 -1.76 -6.81 -11.13
N LYS A 95 -1.78 -8.14 -11.33
CA LYS A 95 -2.45 -8.90 -12.43
C LYS A 95 -1.71 -8.97 -13.76
N ASP A 96 -0.51 -8.40 -13.88
CA ASP A 96 0.38 -8.65 -15.02
C ASP A 96 1.12 -10.00 -14.89
N PHE A 97 1.82 -10.40 -15.96
CA PHE A 97 2.63 -11.63 -15.99
C PHE A 97 3.78 -11.55 -14.97
N LYS A 98 4.09 -12.67 -14.31
CA LYS A 98 5.21 -12.74 -13.36
C LYS A 98 6.54 -12.50 -14.08
N PRO A 99 7.41 -11.61 -13.58
CA PRO A 99 8.67 -11.31 -14.24
C PRO A 99 9.59 -12.54 -14.26
N GLU A 100 10.28 -12.76 -15.38
CA GLU A 100 11.28 -13.82 -15.49
C GLU A 100 12.59 -13.42 -14.78
N GLY A 101 13.13 -14.34 -13.99
CA GLY A 101 14.42 -14.20 -13.31
C GLY A 101 15.36 -15.37 -13.60
N ASP A 102 16.67 -15.18 -13.43
CA ASP A 102 17.70 -16.20 -13.73
C ASP A 102 17.65 -17.37 -12.74
N GLN A 103 17.00 -17.18 -11.59
CA GLN A 103 16.77 -18.22 -10.58
C GLN A 103 15.40 -18.89 -10.75
N GLY A 104 14.70 -18.60 -11.86
CA GLY A 104 13.35 -19.06 -12.17
C GLY A 104 12.34 -17.90 -12.26
N MET A 105 11.11 -18.22 -12.71
CA MET A 105 10.02 -17.24 -12.73
C MET A 105 9.80 -16.63 -11.34
N GLY A 106 9.82 -15.29 -11.27
CA GLY A 106 9.58 -14.54 -10.03
C GLY A 106 10.71 -14.60 -9.01
N GLN A 107 11.95 -14.96 -9.38
CA GLN A 107 13.09 -14.95 -8.44
C GLN A 107 14.40 -14.47 -9.08
N ASP A 108 15.17 -13.69 -8.34
CA ASP A 108 16.49 -13.18 -8.76
C ASP A 108 17.52 -13.28 -7.63
N SER A 109 18.80 -13.09 -7.96
CA SER A 109 19.78 -12.69 -6.94
C SER A 109 19.70 -11.17 -6.71
N ILE A 110 20.06 -10.70 -5.51
CA ILE A 110 20.12 -9.26 -5.23
C ILE A 110 21.03 -8.54 -6.24
N ARG A 111 22.18 -9.13 -6.58
CA ARG A 111 23.11 -8.54 -7.55
C ARG A 111 22.47 -8.34 -8.92
N ARG A 112 21.80 -9.37 -9.44
CA ARG A 112 21.17 -9.28 -10.76
C ARG A 112 19.98 -8.34 -10.73
N PHE A 113 19.14 -8.40 -9.69
CA PHE A 113 18.05 -7.44 -9.52
C PHE A 113 18.58 -6.01 -9.57
N LEU A 114 19.59 -5.67 -8.78
CA LEU A 114 20.15 -4.31 -8.72
C LEU A 114 20.77 -3.85 -10.05
N ASN A 115 21.37 -4.76 -10.82
CA ASN A 115 21.88 -4.43 -12.16
C ASN A 115 20.76 -4.21 -13.21
N THR A 116 19.53 -4.67 -12.94
CA THR A 116 18.48 -4.77 -13.97
C THR A 116 17.15 -4.09 -13.61
N TYR A 117 16.92 -3.70 -12.35
CA TYR A 117 15.61 -3.22 -11.91
C TYR A 117 15.18 -1.89 -12.54
N ILE A 118 16.13 -1.04 -12.89
CA ILE A 118 15.86 0.20 -13.64
C ILE A 118 15.55 -0.11 -15.11
N PRO A 119 16.46 -0.69 -15.91
CA PRO A 119 16.22 -0.86 -17.36
C PRO A 119 15.08 -1.83 -17.69
N TYR A 120 14.78 -2.79 -16.80
CA TYR A 120 13.71 -3.78 -17.00
C TYR A 120 12.51 -3.57 -16.08
N ASP A 121 12.45 -2.43 -15.40
CA ASP A 121 11.29 -2.04 -14.58
C ASP A 121 10.87 -3.09 -13.54
N LYS A 122 11.84 -3.77 -12.90
CA LYS A 122 11.56 -4.88 -11.97
C LYS A 122 11.06 -4.38 -10.61
N TYR A 123 10.28 -5.23 -9.94
CA TYR A 123 9.82 -5.02 -8.56
C TYR A 123 10.21 -6.20 -7.68
N MET A 124 11.05 -5.94 -6.67
CA MET A 124 11.34 -6.89 -5.61
C MET A 124 10.27 -6.77 -4.54
N VAL A 125 9.61 -7.89 -4.26
CA VAL A 125 8.70 -8.08 -3.13
C VAL A 125 9.06 -9.42 -2.52
N SER A 126 9.82 -9.39 -1.43
CA SER A 126 10.39 -10.59 -0.83
C SER A 126 10.32 -10.52 0.68
N GLN A 127 10.15 -11.67 1.32
CA GLN A 127 10.52 -11.79 2.73
C GLN A 127 11.97 -11.34 2.89
N LEU A 128 12.25 -10.57 3.93
CA LEU A 128 13.54 -9.99 4.19
C LEU A 128 14.54 -11.11 4.49
N PRO A 129 15.61 -11.29 3.70
CA PRO A 129 16.59 -12.33 3.97
C PRO A 129 17.28 -12.11 5.33
N ASP A 130 17.45 -13.17 6.12
CA ASP A 130 18.00 -13.10 7.48
C ASP A 130 19.29 -12.27 7.63
N PRO A 131 20.28 -12.32 6.70
CA PRO A 131 21.48 -11.50 6.83
C PRO A 131 21.23 -9.99 6.81
N LEU A 132 20.15 -9.53 6.14
CA LEU A 132 19.76 -8.11 6.08
C LEU A 132 19.01 -7.66 7.33
N SER A 133 18.39 -8.58 8.07
CA SER A 133 17.60 -8.24 9.26
C SER A 133 18.38 -7.45 10.33
N LYS A 134 19.70 -7.65 10.39
CA LYS A 134 20.61 -6.94 11.31
C LYS A 134 20.69 -5.43 11.07
N GLU A 135 20.23 -4.96 9.90
CA GLU A 135 20.25 -3.55 9.51
C GLU A 135 18.86 -2.91 9.54
N VAL A 136 17.85 -3.68 9.94
CA VAL A 136 16.46 -3.24 10.11
C VAL A 136 16.15 -3.07 11.59
N THR A 137 15.50 -1.96 11.94
CA THR A 137 15.07 -1.66 13.31
C THR A 137 13.57 -1.82 13.42
N VAL A 138 13.12 -2.60 14.40
CA VAL A 138 11.71 -2.74 14.72
C VAL A 138 11.22 -1.49 15.47
N PRO A 139 10.08 -0.88 15.10
CA PRO A 139 9.52 0.28 15.80
C PRO A 139 9.37 0.02 17.30
N GLN A 140 9.84 0.96 18.13
CA GLN A 140 9.89 0.75 19.58
C GLN A 140 8.51 0.53 20.21
N CYS A 141 7.45 1.07 19.60
CA CYS A 141 6.07 0.88 20.02
C CYS A 141 5.58 -0.58 19.96
N ILE A 142 6.31 -1.48 19.29
CA ILE A 142 5.99 -2.92 19.21
C ILE A 142 7.10 -3.84 19.75
N LEU A 143 8.09 -3.29 20.46
CA LEU A 143 9.24 -4.06 20.98
C LEU A 143 9.01 -4.69 22.36
N CYS A 144 7.93 -4.37 23.07
CA CYS A 144 7.68 -4.88 24.41
C CYS A 144 6.28 -5.48 24.59
N GLY A 145 6.07 -6.15 25.72
CA GLY A 145 4.78 -6.75 26.07
C GLY A 145 4.33 -7.80 25.06
N SER A 146 3.03 -7.88 24.82
CA SER A 146 2.41 -8.85 23.89
C SER A 146 2.75 -8.59 22.42
N PHE A 147 3.16 -7.37 22.04
CA PHE A 147 3.54 -7.07 20.66
C PHE A 147 4.77 -7.87 20.20
N ARG A 148 5.79 -7.99 21.05
CA ARG A 148 7.06 -8.65 20.68
C ARG A 148 6.88 -10.13 20.32
N GLU A 149 5.88 -10.77 20.92
CA GLU A 149 5.54 -12.19 20.73
C GLU A 149 4.67 -12.42 19.49
N ARG A 150 4.27 -11.33 18.82
CA ARG A 150 3.34 -11.33 17.69
C ARG A 150 3.96 -10.82 16.40
N ILE A 151 5.25 -10.45 16.41
CA ILE A 151 5.98 -10.12 15.18
C ILE A 151 6.03 -11.38 14.31
N LEU A 152 5.51 -11.28 13.09
CA LEU A 152 5.37 -12.41 12.18
C LEU A 152 6.55 -12.48 11.22
N GLU A 153 6.76 -11.41 10.46
CA GLU A 153 7.81 -11.36 9.46
C GLU A 153 8.14 -9.92 9.04
N ALA A 154 9.27 -9.75 8.38
CA ALA A 154 9.62 -8.53 7.69
C ALA A 154 9.73 -8.80 6.19
N ASN A 155 9.31 -7.84 5.36
CA ASN A 155 9.40 -7.90 3.91
C ASN A 155 10.16 -6.69 3.37
N ILE A 156 10.96 -6.92 2.33
CA ILE A 156 11.65 -5.88 1.56
C ILE A 156 10.89 -5.60 0.26
N TRP A 157 10.72 -4.31 -0.02
CA TRP A 157 10.05 -3.80 -1.20
C TRP A 157 11.01 -2.87 -1.93
N MET A 158 11.43 -3.21 -3.15
CA MET A 158 12.33 -2.35 -3.93
C MET A 158 11.94 -2.29 -5.39
N SER A 159 11.86 -1.09 -5.94
CA SER A 159 11.53 -0.84 -7.34
C SER A 159 12.28 0.36 -7.89
N SER A 160 12.24 0.55 -9.21
CA SER A 160 12.68 1.79 -9.87
C SER A 160 11.62 2.91 -9.82
N GLY A 161 10.72 2.86 -8.84
CA GLY A 161 9.62 3.83 -8.67
C GLY A 161 8.40 3.56 -9.57
N ASN A 162 7.46 4.51 -9.58
CA ASN A 162 6.22 4.49 -10.39
C ASN A 162 5.38 3.21 -10.28
N THR A 163 5.42 2.53 -9.13
CA THR A 163 4.58 1.36 -8.87
C THR A 163 3.18 1.77 -8.42
N LYS A 164 2.20 0.92 -8.71
CA LYS A 164 0.80 1.14 -8.32
C LYS A 164 0.18 -0.19 -7.90
N SER A 165 -0.32 -0.26 -6.66
CA SER A 165 -1.10 -1.41 -6.20
C SER A 165 -2.56 -1.32 -6.65
N LEU A 166 -3.29 -2.43 -6.59
CA LEU A 166 -4.76 -2.40 -6.53
C LEU A 166 -5.20 -1.76 -5.21
N LEU A 167 -6.49 -1.46 -5.13
CA LEU A 167 -7.15 -1.24 -3.85
C LEU A 167 -7.42 -2.61 -3.20
N HIS A 168 -6.68 -2.90 -2.12
CA HIS A 168 -6.68 -4.19 -1.44
C HIS A 168 -6.56 -4.02 0.08
N ARG A 169 -6.66 -5.12 0.82
CA ARG A 169 -6.48 -5.18 2.27
C ARG A 169 -5.64 -6.40 2.65
N ASP A 170 -4.93 -6.26 3.76
CA ASP A 170 -4.07 -7.30 4.32
C ASP A 170 -4.65 -7.87 5.62
N ALA A 171 -4.27 -9.12 5.92
CA ALA A 171 -4.78 -9.88 7.06
C ALA A 171 -4.24 -9.40 8.42
N ASP A 172 -3.02 -8.89 8.42
CA ASP A 172 -2.23 -8.55 9.59
C ASP A 172 -1.99 -7.05 9.70
N ASN A 173 -1.57 -6.61 10.88
CA ASN A 173 -1.11 -5.25 11.06
C ASN A 173 0.29 -5.11 10.44
N ALA A 174 0.60 -3.95 9.88
CA ALA A 174 1.90 -3.69 9.30
C ALA A 174 2.43 -2.30 9.67
N PHE A 175 3.74 -2.20 9.89
CA PHE A 175 4.46 -0.96 9.68
C PHE A 175 5.10 -1.00 8.29
N ASN A 176 4.89 0.03 7.45
CA ASN A 176 5.64 0.24 6.21
C ASN A 176 6.61 1.41 6.40
N CYS A 177 7.90 1.10 6.56
CA CYS A 177 8.96 2.09 6.74
C CYS A 177 9.65 2.38 5.42
N LEU A 178 9.56 3.62 4.93
CA LEU A 178 10.11 4.03 3.65
C LEU A 178 11.56 4.48 3.82
N LEU A 179 12.48 3.85 3.11
CA LEU A 179 13.92 4.11 3.20
C LEU A 179 14.43 4.97 2.04
N ASN A 180 13.77 4.90 0.88
CA ASN A 180 14.05 5.73 -0.30
C ASN A 180 12.78 5.97 -1.12
N GLY A 181 12.67 7.14 -1.73
CA GLY A 181 11.54 7.56 -2.56
C GLY A 181 10.38 8.17 -1.77
N THR A 182 9.21 8.22 -2.42
CA THR A 182 7.94 8.67 -1.80
C THR A 182 6.81 7.69 -2.12
N LYS A 183 5.81 7.65 -1.25
CA LYS A 183 4.57 6.89 -1.46
C LYS A 183 3.36 7.71 -1.06
N ASP A 184 2.36 7.75 -1.93
CA ASP A 184 1.03 8.25 -1.60
C ASP A 184 0.11 7.07 -1.31
N TRP A 185 -0.56 7.13 -0.16
CA TRP A 185 -1.51 6.15 0.31
C TRP A 185 -2.92 6.72 0.26
N ILE A 186 -3.85 5.92 -0.25
CA ILE A 186 -5.28 6.06 0.00
C ILE A 186 -5.65 4.99 1.01
N LEU A 187 -6.42 5.35 2.02
CA LEU A 187 -6.85 4.48 3.13
C LEU A 187 -8.36 4.60 3.28
N ILE A 188 -9.05 3.46 3.30
CA ILE A 188 -10.50 3.34 3.49
C ILE A 188 -10.72 2.43 4.70
N ASP A 189 -11.53 2.92 5.64
CA ASP A 189 -11.85 2.20 6.87
C ASP A 189 -12.61 0.89 6.54
N PRO A 190 -12.31 -0.24 7.21
CA PRO A 190 -13.01 -1.50 6.99
C PRO A 190 -14.53 -1.44 7.17
N SER A 191 -15.05 -0.49 7.96
CA SER A 191 -16.50 -0.26 8.13
C SER A 191 -17.21 0.18 6.86
N HIS A 192 -16.46 0.57 5.82
CA HIS A 192 -17.00 0.97 4.52
C HIS A 192 -16.97 -0.15 3.46
N GLU A 193 -16.62 -1.39 3.85
CA GLU A 193 -16.45 -2.53 2.93
C GLU A 193 -17.71 -2.83 2.10
N GLU A 194 -18.91 -2.64 2.65
CA GLU A 194 -20.18 -2.87 1.92
C GLU A 194 -20.34 -2.01 0.66
N MET A 195 -19.64 -0.87 0.60
CA MET A 195 -19.64 0.02 -0.57
C MET A 195 -18.55 -0.34 -1.60
N LEU A 196 -17.68 -1.31 -1.28
CA LEU A 196 -16.57 -1.72 -2.14
C LEU A 196 -16.97 -2.95 -2.97
N PRO A 197 -16.68 -2.96 -4.28
CA PRO A 197 -16.90 -4.14 -5.11
C PRO A 197 -15.76 -5.14 -4.90
N VAL A 198 -15.80 -5.87 -3.77
CA VAL A 198 -14.77 -6.86 -3.39
C VAL A 198 -14.80 -8.05 -4.34
N ALA A 199 -13.64 -8.51 -4.79
CA ALA A 199 -13.53 -9.72 -5.59
C ALA A 199 -13.86 -10.94 -4.73
N VAL A 200 -14.67 -11.86 -5.27
CA VAL A 200 -14.97 -13.13 -4.60
C VAL A 200 -13.77 -14.05 -4.78
N GLU A 201 -13.05 -14.32 -3.70
CA GLU A 201 -11.95 -15.29 -3.69
C GLU A 201 -12.41 -16.61 -3.06
N SER A 202 -12.04 -17.73 -3.70
CA SER A 202 -12.18 -19.07 -3.13
C SER A 202 -11.05 -19.30 -2.12
N GLY A 203 -11.13 -18.66 -0.95
CA GLY A 203 -10.02 -18.64 0.02
C GLY A 203 -10.38 -18.00 1.36
N SER A 204 -9.37 -17.87 2.22
CA SER A 204 -9.53 -17.31 3.57
C SER A 204 -9.97 -15.84 3.52
N PRO A 205 -10.94 -15.40 4.34
CA PRO A 205 -11.55 -14.06 4.25
C PRO A 205 -10.62 -12.92 4.71
N TYR A 206 -9.35 -13.21 5.04
CA TYR A 206 -8.48 -12.25 5.72
C TYR A 206 -7.74 -11.30 4.78
N GLY A 207 -7.48 -11.69 3.53
CA GLY A 207 -6.99 -10.80 2.47
C GLY A 207 -8.10 -10.43 1.49
N GLY A 208 -7.82 -9.52 0.55
CA GLY A 208 -8.71 -9.30 -0.59
C GLY A 208 -8.42 -8.03 -1.38
N PHE A 209 -8.89 -7.99 -2.62
CA PHE A 209 -8.79 -6.82 -3.50
C PHE A 209 -10.16 -6.47 -4.10
N THR A 210 -10.29 -5.23 -4.57
CA THR A 210 -11.52 -4.76 -5.24
C THR A 210 -11.46 -4.92 -6.75
N LEU A 211 -12.63 -5.00 -7.39
CA LEU A 211 -12.78 -5.08 -8.84
C LEU A 211 -12.62 -3.72 -9.55
N ILE A 212 -12.33 -2.64 -8.81
CA ILE A 212 -12.18 -1.30 -9.40
C ILE A 212 -10.87 -1.20 -10.20
N ASN A 213 -10.90 -0.44 -11.29
CA ASN A 213 -9.69 0.05 -11.90
C ASN A 213 -9.28 1.36 -11.21
N VAL A 214 -8.20 1.32 -10.43
CA VAL A 214 -7.72 2.47 -9.64
C VAL A 214 -7.26 3.66 -10.48
N ASN A 215 -7.00 3.48 -11.79
CA ASN A 215 -6.65 4.57 -12.70
C ASN A 215 -7.88 5.14 -13.45
N LYS A 216 -9.02 4.44 -13.39
CA LYS A 216 -10.24 4.79 -14.14
C LYS A 216 -11.46 4.18 -13.44
N VAL A 217 -11.92 4.83 -12.38
CA VAL A 217 -13.00 4.32 -11.52
C VAL A 217 -14.34 4.47 -12.22
N ASP A 218 -14.97 3.35 -12.55
CA ASP A 218 -16.27 3.32 -13.20
C ASP A 218 -17.41 3.43 -12.16
N LEU A 219 -17.78 4.68 -11.84
CA LEU A 219 -18.88 4.98 -10.92
C LEU A 219 -20.29 4.69 -11.47
N ILE A 220 -20.43 4.38 -12.77
CA ILE A 220 -21.71 3.91 -13.32
C ILE A 220 -21.87 2.43 -13.01
N LYS A 221 -20.77 1.66 -13.17
CA LYS A 221 -20.73 0.23 -12.81
C LYS A 221 -20.74 0.01 -11.29
N PHE A 222 -20.08 0.87 -10.52
CA PHE A 222 -19.96 0.77 -9.06
C PHE A 222 -20.54 2.01 -8.36
N PRO A 223 -21.87 2.21 -8.39
CA PRO A 223 -22.49 3.45 -7.93
C PRO A 223 -22.34 3.72 -6.44
N ALA A 224 -22.25 2.68 -5.59
CA ALA A 224 -22.01 2.84 -4.14
C ALA A 224 -20.62 3.45 -3.85
N PHE A 225 -19.65 3.24 -4.74
CA PHE A 225 -18.28 3.71 -4.55
C PHE A 225 -18.17 5.24 -4.49
N LYS A 226 -19.13 5.95 -5.08
CA LYS A 226 -19.14 7.42 -5.13
C LYS A 226 -19.13 8.05 -3.72
N ASP A 227 -19.70 7.35 -2.74
CA ASP A 227 -19.88 7.85 -1.38
C ASP A 227 -18.79 7.36 -0.40
N VAL A 228 -17.88 6.48 -0.84
CA VAL A 228 -16.85 5.84 0.01
C VAL A 228 -15.90 6.88 0.63
N PRO A 229 -15.91 7.04 1.97
CA PRO A 229 -14.92 7.85 2.69
C PRO A 229 -13.51 7.31 2.56
N TRP A 230 -12.56 8.22 2.42
CA TRP A 230 -11.15 7.88 2.28
C TRP A 230 -10.25 8.94 2.91
N TYR A 231 -9.15 8.49 3.49
CA TYR A 231 -8.07 9.29 4.05
C TYR A 231 -6.82 9.14 3.21
N TYR A 232 -5.85 10.05 3.40
CA TYR A 232 -4.56 9.96 2.72
C TYR A 232 -3.37 10.04 3.67
N ALA A 233 -2.24 9.54 3.18
CA ALA A 233 -0.93 9.75 3.80
C ALA A 233 0.14 9.93 2.72
N ASN A 234 0.94 10.99 2.85
CA ASN A 234 2.11 11.20 2.01
C ASN A 234 3.37 10.79 2.78
N VAL A 235 3.91 9.63 2.43
CA VAL A 235 5.04 8.99 3.12
C VAL A 235 6.32 9.31 2.36
N THR A 236 7.33 9.81 3.08
CA THR A 236 8.64 10.16 2.53
C THR A 236 9.75 9.34 3.17
N ALA A 237 10.93 9.29 2.55
CA ALA A 237 12.06 8.52 3.07
C ALA A 237 12.41 8.94 4.52
N GLY A 238 12.39 7.98 5.44
CA GLY A 238 12.55 8.18 6.88
C GLY A 238 11.25 7.98 7.67
N ASP A 239 10.09 8.00 7.03
CA ASP A 239 8.80 7.82 7.71
C ASP A 239 8.42 6.33 7.81
N CYS A 240 7.58 6.00 8.81
CA CYS A 240 6.88 4.72 8.88
C CYS A 240 5.36 4.95 8.95
N LEU A 241 4.60 4.23 8.12
CA LEU A 241 3.14 4.20 8.21
C LEU A 241 2.69 2.95 8.98
N PHE A 242 1.87 3.14 10.02
CA PHE A 242 1.12 2.07 10.65
C PHE A 242 -0.16 1.81 9.86
N LEU A 243 -0.26 0.62 9.29
CA LEU A 243 -1.41 0.09 8.58
C LEU A 243 -2.09 -0.96 9.48
N PRO A 244 -3.26 -0.66 10.04
CA PRO A 244 -4.02 -1.65 10.80
C PRO A 244 -4.55 -2.75 9.90
N LYS A 245 -4.72 -3.95 10.46
CA LYS A 245 -5.31 -5.09 9.76
C LYS A 245 -6.63 -4.72 9.07
N GLY A 246 -6.86 -5.31 7.90
CA GLY A 246 -8.11 -5.18 7.16
C GLY A 246 -8.37 -3.81 6.54
N HIS A 247 -7.53 -2.81 6.78
CA HIS A 247 -7.66 -1.50 6.12
C HIS A 247 -7.50 -1.64 4.62
N TRP A 248 -8.49 -1.12 3.90
CA TRP A 248 -8.45 -1.04 2.45
C TRP A 248 -7.50 0.07 2.06
N HIS A 249 -6.54 -0.23 1.19
CA HIS A 249 -5.51 0.72 0.84
C HIS A 249 -5.03 0.58 -0.61
N GLN A 250 -4.55 1.71 -1.14
CA GLN A 250 -3.94 1.80 -2.46
C GLN A 250 -2.67 2.63 -2.35
N VAL A 251 -1.57 2.14 -2.91
CA VAL A 251 -0.25 2.75 -2.81
C VAL A 251 0.27 3.13 -4.19
N ARG A 252 0.68 4.39 -4.34
CA ARG A 252 1.43 4.88 -5.50
C ARG A 252 2.82 5.28 -5.07
N SER A 253 3.85 4.76 -5.72
CA SER A 253 5.22 5.18 -5.46
C SER A 253 5.74 6.11 -6.54
N TYR A 254 6.63 7.03 -6.16
CA TYR A 254 7.25 7.99 -7.08
C TYR A 254 8.77 8.06 -6.86
N GLY A 255 9.45 8.70 -7.80
CA GLY A 255 10.91 8.83 -7.84
C GLY A 255 11.59 7.77 -8.72
N ALA A 256 12.92 7.82 -8.79
CA ALA A 256 13.73 6.89 -9.61
C ALA A 256 14.07 5.56 -8.88
N LYS A 257 13.91 5.53 -7.57
CA LYS A 257 14.07 4.35 -6.71
C LYS A 257 13.06 4.46 -5.57
N ASN A 258 12.43 3.35 -5.25
CA ASN A 258 11.61 3.22 -4.05
C ASN A 258 12.10 2.01 -3.26
N LEU A 259 12.34 2.17 -1.96
CA LEU A 259 12.82 1.12 -1.08
C LEU A 259 12.09 1.23 0.24
N ALA A 260 11.42 0.17 0.67
CA ALA A 260 10.75 0.09 1.96
C ALA A 260 10.99 -1.26 2.62
N VAL A 261 10.87 -1.28 3.94
CA VAL A 261 10.73 -2.50 4.72
C VAL A 261 9.36 -2.46 5.39
N SER A 262 8.60 -3.54 5.24
CA SER A 262 7.41 -3.74 6.08
C SER A 262 7.69 -4.74 7.19
N MET A 263 7.04 -4.54 8.33
CA MET A 263 7.08 -5.46 9.47
C MET A 263 5.63 -5.81 9.82
N LEU A 264 5.29 -7.08 9.67
CA LEU A 264 3.96 -7.60 9.98
C LEU A 264 3.93 -8.12 11.41
N PHE A 265 2.81 -7.86 12.09
CA PHE A 265 2.54 -8.43 13.39
C PHE A 265 1.07 -8.83 13.51
N SER A 266 0.84 -9.94 14.20
CA SER A 266 -0.48 -10.54 14.33
C SER A 266 -1.41 -9.71 15.21
N ARG A 267 -2.67 -10.11 15.19
CA ARG A 267 -3.74 -9.54 16.02
C ARG A 267 -3.39 -9.70 17.49
N ILE A 268 -3.53 -8.63 18.25
CA ILE A 268 -3.66 -8.73 19.70
C ILE A 268 -5.17 -8.88 19.94
N GLU A 269 -5.54 -10.08 20.35
CA GLU A 269 -6.88 -10.44 20.82
C GLU A 269 -6.89 -10.45 22.34
#